data_AF-A0A3T1CH69-F1
#
_entry.id   AF-A0A3T1CH69-F1
#
_cell.length_a   1.000
_cell.length_b   1.000
_cell.length_c   1.000
_cell.angle_alpha   90.00
_cell.angle_beta   90.00
_cell.angle_gamma   90.00
#
_symmetry.space_group_name_H-M   'P 1'
#
loop_
_entity.id
_entity.type
_entity.pdbx_description
1 polymer ?
#
loop_
_entity_poly.entity_id
_entity_poly.type
_entity_poly.pdbx_seq_one_letter_code
_entity_poly.pdbx_strand_id
1 'polypeptide(L)' 'MDSANDHKAHNRTYSSFIGALKWSVPLVAILTLLVVILIAE' A
#
# COMPACT_ATOMS: atom_id res chain seq x y z
N MET A 1 -5.73 32.86 2.01
CA MET A 1 -6.76 31.87 1.58
C MET A 1 -6.06 30.53 1.55
N ASP A 2 -5.88 29.92 2.72
CA ASP A 2 -4.91 28.83 2.91
C ASP A 2 -5.55 27.48 3.28
N SER A 3 -6.84 27.48 3.60
CA SER A 3 -7.57 26.25 4.00
C SER A 3 -7.98 25.37 2.81
N ALA A 4 -8.21 25.94 1.61
CA ALA A 4 -8.61 25.16 0.43
C ALA A 4 -7.46 24.34 -0.20
N ASN A 5 -6.20 24.77 -0.02
CA ASN A 5 -5.02 24.08 -0.54
C ASN A 5 -4.62 22.87 0.32
N ASP A 6 -5.00 22.88 1.60
CA ASP A 6 -4.66 21.85 2.58
C ASP A 6 -5.38 20.52 2.30
N HIS A 7 -6.65 20.58 1.90
CA HIS A 7 -7.42 19.39 1.52
C HIS A 7 -6.81 18.62 0.33
N LYS A 8 -6.20 19.32 -0.62
CA LYS A 8 -5.58 18.69 -1.80
C LYS A 8 -4.29 17.93 -1.44
N ALA A 9 -3.48 18.51 -0.54
CA ALA A 9 -2.27 17.87 -0.04
C ALA A 9 -2.58 16.62 0.81
N HIS A 10 -3.58 16.73 1.68
CA HIS A 10 -4.08 15.61 2.48
C HIS A 10 -4.64 14.47 1.62
N ASN A 11 -5.48 14.80 0.63
CA ASN A 11 -6.07 13.77 -0.23
C ASN A 11 -5.01 13.05 -1.09
N ARG A 12 -3.97 13.78 -1.54
CA ARG A 12 -2.83 13.18 -2.25
C ARG A 12 -2.08 12.17 -1.36
N THR A 13 -1.80 12.54 -0.11
CA THR A 13 -1.11 11.65 0.84
C THR A 13 -1.91 10.40 1.14
N TYR A 14 -3.21 10.54 1.40
CA TYR A 14 -4.11 9.40 1.62
C TYR A 14 -4.19 8.49 0.39
N SER A 15 -4.36 9.07 -0.81
CA SER A 15 -4.38 8.29 -2.05
C SER A 15 -3.08 7.53 -2.32
N SER A 16 -1.93 8.12 -1.98
CA SER A 16 -0.62 7.47 -2.09
C SER A 16 -0.47 6.34 -1.07
N PHE A 17 -0.91 6.53 0.17
CA PHE A 17 -0.89 5.49 1.19
C PHE A 17 -1.78 4.31 0.83
N ILE A 18 -3.01 4.57 0.40
CA ILE A 18 -3.93 3.52 -0.07
C ILE A 18 -3.39 2.82 -1.32
N GLY A 19 -2.78 3.58 -2.24
CA GLY A 19 -2.09 3.03 -3.41
C GLY A 19 -0.96 2.08 -3.01
N ALA A 20 -0.11 2.48 -2.05
CA ALA A 20 0.96 1.65 -1.53
C ALA A 20 0.41 0.39 -0.85
N LEU A 21 -0.62 0.53 0.00
CA LEU A 21 -1.25 -0.60 0.68
C LEU A 21 -1.87 -1.60 -0.30
N LYS A 22 -2.53 -1.11 -1.35
CA LYS A 22 -3.16 -1.95 -2.38
C LYS A 22 -2.14 -2.85 -3.09
N TRP A 23 -0.90 -2.37 -3.28
CA TRP A 23 0.14 -3.12 -3.98
C TRP A 23 1.08 -3.90 -3.05
N SER A 24 1.33 -3.41 -1.83
CA SER A 24 2.18 -4.10 -0.87
C SER A 24 1.56 -5.39 -0.35
N VAL A 25 0.24 -5.40 -0.09
CA VAL A 25 -0.49 -6.57 0.42
C VAL A 25 -0.37 -7.78 -0.52
N PRO A 26 -0.72 -7.70 -1.82
CA PRO A 26 -0.60 -8.85 -2.72
C PRO A 26 0.86 -9.27 -2.93
N LEU A 27 1.80 -8.32 -2.96
CA LEU A 27 3.23 -8.64 -3.06
C LEU A 27 3.69 -9.48 -1.86
N VAL A 28 3.37 -9.05 -0.64
CA VAL A 28 3.72 -9.79 0.59
C VAL A 28 3.01 -11.14 0.63
N ALA A 29 1.75 -11.23 0.19
CA ALA A 29 1.00 -12.48 0.14
C ALA A 29 1.67 -13.51 -0.79
N ILE A 30 2.10 -13.10 -1.98
CA ILE A 30 2.82 -13.97 -2.92
C ILE A 30 4.15 -14.42 -2.32
N LEU A 31 4.94 -13.50 -1.75
CA LEU A 31 6.21 -13.84 -1.11
C LEU A 31 6.02 -14.84 0.03
N THR A 32 5.00 -14.63 0.86
CA THR A 32 4.66 -15.54 1.96
C THR A 32 4.29 -16.92 1.43
N LEU A 33 3.47 -16.99 0.37
CA LEU A 33 3.08 -18.25 -0.25
C LEU A 33 4.29 -19.00 -0.84
N LEU A 34 5.23 -18.29 -1.47
CA LEU A 34 6.48 -18.89 -1.95
C LEU A 34 7.31 -19.47 -0.80
N VAL A 35 7.45 -18.74 0.30
CA VAL A 35 8.16 -19.23 1.50
C VAL A 35 7.49 -20.47 2.07
N VAL A 36 6.16 -20.50 2.16
CA VAL A 36 5.43 -21.67 2.65
C VAL A 36 5.67 -22.90 1.78
N ILE A 37 5.60 -22.75 0.45
CA ILE A 37 5.87 -23.86 -0.48
C ILE A 37 7.31 -24.37 -0.32
N LEU A 38 8.29 -23.47 -0.23
CA LEU A 38 9.70 -23.84 -0.08
C LEU A 38 10.03 -24.53 1.25
N ILE A 39 9.25 -24.29 2.31
CA ILE A 39 9.41 -24.98 3.60
C ILE A 39 8.63 -26.30 3.63
N ALA A 40 7.51 -26.37 2.91
CA ALA A 40 6.62 -27.53 2.91
C ALA A 40 7.10 -28.68 2.01
N GLU A 41 7.95 -28.39 1.02
CA GLU A 41 8.72 -29.36 0.22
C GLU A 41 10.08 -29.66 0.88
#